data_AF-A0A962CM34-F1
#
_entry.id   AF-A0A962CM34-F1
#
_cell.length_a   1.000
_cell.length_b   1.000
_cell.length_c   1.000
_cell.angle_alpha   90.00
_cell.angle_beta   90.00
_cell.angle_gamma   90.00
#
_symmetry.space_group_name_H-M   'P 1'
#
loop_
_entity.id
_entity.type
_entity.pdbx_description
1 polymer ?
#
loop_
_entity_poly.entity_id
_entity_poly.type
_entity_poly.pdbx_seq_one_letter_code
_entity_poly.pdbx_strand_id
1 'polypeptide(L)'
;MATRVERVCGSKEECSVPATTSEPQKSPSGLYELQIVEGRDDAHYLQFQVLSTTRQSDSEIYKTVETVLVPEEKFYTRHRTYIMWDDEEDRVWVYSGDVGIFFWDMAASGQWEKQICIPRGENVRDVPIFLKEVLREQFHSCFYD
;
A
#
# COMPACT_ATOMS: atom_id res chain seq x y z
N MET A 1 11.94 -1.98 29.63
CA MET A 1 12.88 -1.14 28.87
C MET A 1 12.73 -1.53 27.41
N ALA A 2 12.04 -0.71 26.61
CA ALA A 2 11.78 -1.00 25.21
C ALA A 2 12.90 -0.38 24.36
N THR A 3 13.59 -1.21 23.59
CA THR A 3 14.67 -0.80 22.71
C THR A 3 14.08 -0.05 21.52
N ARG A 4 14.40 1.24 21.45
CA ARG A 4 14.09 2.14 20.33
C ARG A 4 14.95 1.70 19.14
N VAL A 5 14.32 1.15 18.10
CA VAL A 5 14.98 0.94 16.81
C VAL A 5 15.10 2.32 16.17
N GLU A 6 16.32 2.84 16.13
CA GLU A 6 16.61 4.12 15.46
C GLU A 6 16.60 3.93 13.95
N ARG A 7 15.98 4.91 13.27
CA ARG A 7 15.79 4.97 11.82
C ARG A 7 17.13 4.97 11.11
N VAL A 8 17.31 4.07 10.16
CA VAL A 8 18.31 4.19 9.11
C VAL A 8 17.59 4.46 7.80
N CYS A 9 17.07 5.68 7.64
CA CYS A 9 16.78 6.26 6.33
C CYS A 9 17.78 7.41 6.14
N GLY A 10 18.96 7.07 5.64
CA GLY A 10 19.96 8.05 5.22
C GLY A 10 19.55 8.62 3.87
N SER A 11 19.37 9.95 3.84
CA SER A 11 19.24 10.82 2.65
C SER A 11 18.08 10.56 1.66
N LYS A 12 17.01 11.36 1.80
CA LYS A 12 16.09 11.82 0.73
C LYS A 12 15.25 10.79 -0.05
N GLU A 13 15.22 9.54 0.35
CA GLU A 13 14.21 8.57 -0.08
C GLU A 13 13.30 8.28 1.13
N GLU A 14 12.06 8.78 1.11
CA GLU A 14 11.06 8.43 2.11
C GLU A 14 10.60 7.00 1.82
N CYS A 15 11.19 6.00 2.50
CA CYS A 15 10.70 4.63 2.41
C CYS A 15 9.22 4.58 2.80
N SER A 16 8.41 3.94 1.96
CA SER A 16 7.01 3.69 2.26
C SER A 16 6.87 2.89 3.56
N VAL A 17 5.87 3.25 4.35
CA VAL A 17 5.52 2.57 5.60
C VAL A 17 4.09 2.04 5.51
N PRO A 18 3.74 0.92 6.17
CA PRO A 18 2.36 0.45 6.22
C PRO A 18 1.40 1.52 6.74
N ALA A 19 0.31 1.73 6.00
CA ALA A 19 -0.81 2.55 6.43
C ALA A 19 -1.50 1.93 7.65
N THR A 20 -2.08 2.78 8.48
CA THR A 20 -2.84 2.38 9.67
C THR A 20 -4.23 3.02 9.65
N THR A 21 -5.13 2.50 10.48
CA THR A 21 -6.52 2.97 10.55
C THR A 21 -6.64 4.37 11.17
N SER A 22 -5.62 4.81 11.93
CA SER A 22 -5.57 6.14 12.53
C SER A 22 -4.90 7.21 11.65
N GLU A 23 -4.13 6.82 10.64
CA GLU A 23 -3.29 7.73 9.86
C GLU A 23 -3.40 7.42 8.37
N PRO A 24 -4.26 8.13 7.63
CA PRO A 24 -4.27 8.08 6.17
C PRO A 24 -2.93 8.53 5.59
N GLN A 25 -2.51 7.88 4.51
CA GLN A 25 -1.21 8.14 3.87
C GLN A 25 -1.38 8.76 2.50
N LYS A 26 -0.60 9.79 2.18
CA LYS A 26 -0.57 10.36 0.84
C LYS A 26 0.27 9.50 -0.09
N SER A 27 -0.15 9.43 -1.34
CA SER A 27 0.63 8.78 -2.39
C SER A 27 1.88 9.60 -2.72
N PRO A 28 2.89 9.01 -3.40
CA PRO A 28 4.11 9.72 -3.80
C PRO A 28 3.85 10.99 -4.61
N SER A 29 2.84 11.01 -5.49
CA SER A 29 2.46 12.22 -6.23
C SER A 29 1.72 13.26 -5.38
N GLY A 30 1.18 12.85 -4.23
CA GLY A 30 0.30 13.66 -3.39
C GLY A 30 -1.11 13.87 -3.94
N LEU A 31 -1.45 13.24 -5.08
CA LEU A 31 -2.77 13.33 -5.70
C LEU A 31 -3.79 12.40 -5.03
N TYR A 32 -3.32 11.36 -4.35
CA TYR A 32 -4.16 10.36 -3.72
C TYR A 32 -3.89 10.22 -2.22
N GLU A 33 -4.89 9.73 -1.50
CA GLU A 33 -4.81 9.39 -0.08
C GLU A 33 -5.33 7.97 0.13
N LEU A 34 -4.53 7.14 0.78
CA LEU A 34 -4.83 5.78 1.17
C LEU A 34 -5.38 5.80 2.60
N GLN A 35 -6.58 5.25 2.76
CA GLN A 35 -7.22 5.12 4.06
C GLN A 35 -7.51 3.66 4.36
N ILE A 36 -7.13 3.21 5.56
CA ILE A 36 -7.45 1.86 6.04
C ILE A 36 -8.74 1.93 6.86
N VAL A 37 -9.68 1.06 6.52
CA VAL A 37 -10.98 0.94 7.17
C VAL A 37 -11.06 -0.42 7.86
N GLU A 38 -11.36 -0.40 9.14
CA GLU A 38 -11.69 -1.63 9.87
C GLU A 38 -13.14 -2.01 9.64
N GLY A 39 -13.36 -3.30 9.42
CA GLY A 39 -14.69 -3.87 9.32
C GLY A 39 -14.81 -5.17 10.10
N ARG A 40 -16.05 -5.64 10.19
CA ARG A 40 -16.39 -6.88 10.84
C ARG A 40 -17.58 -7.53 10.15
N ASP A 41 -17.41 -8.81 9.82
CA ASP A 41 -18.51 -9.73 9.52
C ASP A 41 -18.52 -10.84 10.58
N ASP A 42 -18.02 -12.02 10.26
CA ASP A 42 -17.76 -13.13 11.17
C ASP A 42 -16.38 -12.97 11.85
N ALA A 43 -15.47 -12.21 11.23
CA ALA A 43 -14.15 -11.89 11.78
C ALA A 43 -13.78 -10.42 11.53
N HIS A 44 -12.79 -9.93 12.28
CA HIS A 44 -12.23 -8.59 12.03
C HIS A 44 -11.40 -8.62 10.74
N TYR A 45 -11.60 -7.60 9.90
CA TYR A 45 -10.84 -7.42 8.68
C TYR A 45 -10.43 -5.96 8.48
N LEU A 46 -9.37 -5.78 7.70
CA LEU A 46 -8.98 -4.51 7.12
C LEU A 46 -9.45 -4.47 5.67
N GLN A 47 -9.91 -3.31 5.25
CA GLN A 47 -10.11 -2.93 3.86
C GLN A 47 -9.38 -1.61 3.66
N PHE A 48 -9.10 -1.24 2.43
CA PHE A 48 -8.60 0.10 2.14
C PHE A 48 -9.47 0.80 1.10
N GLN A 49 -9.34 2.12 1.06
CA GLN A 49 -9.88 2.94 -0.01
C GLN A 49 -8.83 3.95 -0.46
N VAL A 50 -8.88 4.30 -1.74
CA VAL A 50 -8.07 5.38 -2.30
C VAL A 50 -8.98 6.55 -2.61
N LEU A 51 -8.60 7.72 -2.11
CA LEU A 51 -9.30 8.98 -2.31
C LEU A 51 -8.47 9.86 -3.24
N SER A 52 -9.06 10.37 -4.31
CA SER A 52 -8.44 11.40 -5.14
C SER A 52 -8.66 12.77 -4.53
N THR A 53 -7.62 13.60 -4.52
CA THR A 53 -7.66 15.00 -4.13
C THR A 53 -7.48 15.88 -5.35
N THR A 54 -8.54 16.57 -5.77
CA THR A 54 -8.45 17.58 -6.84
C THR A 54 -8.55 18.98 -6.25
N ARG A 55 -7.63 19.87 -6.66
CA ARG A 55 -7.75 21.32 -6.43
C ARG A 55 -8.31 21.97 -7.68
N GLN A 56 -9.48 22.60 -7.57
CA GLN A 56 -10.07 23.38 -8.66
C GLN A 56 -9.76 24.87 -8.44
N SER A 57 -9.32 25.61 -9.47
CA SER A 57 -9.19 27.08 -9.45
C SER A 57 -10.11 27.71 -10.50
N ASP A 58 -10.81 28.80 -10.19
CA ASP A 58 -10.34 30.14 -10.60
C ASP A 58 -10.59 31.29 -9.60
N SER A 59 -11.17 31.04 -8.42
CA SER A 59 -11.29 32.07 -7.36
C SER A 59 -11.59 31.55 -5.96
N GLU A 60 -11.96 30.28 -5.80
CA GLU A 60 -12.10 29.60 -4.51
C GLU A 60 -11.44 28.22 -4.58
N ILE A 61 -10.45 27.97 -3.72
CA ILE A 61 -9.79 26.66 -3.63
C ILE A 61 -10.68 25.76 -2.77
N TYR A 62 -11.59 25.00 -3.38
CA TYR A 62 -12.19 23.85 -2.72
C TYR A 62 -11.39 22.59 -3.04
N LYS A 63 -11.16 21.78 -2.00
CA LYS A 63 -10.57 20.45 -2.11
C LYS A 63 -11.72 19.48 -2.33
N THR A 64 -11.86 18.95 -3.55
CA THR A 64 -12.79 17.84 -3.79
C THR A 64 -12.07 16.55 -3.43
N VAL A 65 -12.75 15.70 -2.65
CA VAL A 65 -12.28 14.38 -2.26
C VAL A 65 -13.27 13.36 -2.81
N GLU A 66 -12.81 12.48 -3.69
CA GLU A 66 -13.63 11.44 -4.30
C GLU A 66 -12.99 10.08 -4.06
N THR A 67 -13.79 9.09 -3.67
CA THR A 67 -13.32 7.72 -3.56
C THR A 67 -13.17 7.13 -4.96
N VAL A 68 -11.93 6.81 -5.35
CA VAL A 68 -11.59 6.29 -6.68
C VAL A 68 -11.31 4.79 -6.70
N LEU A 69 -11.08 4.18 -5.52
CA LEU A 69 -10.93 2.73 -5.38
C LEU A 69 -11.45 2.28 -4.01
N VAL A 70 -12.28 1.24 -4.02
CA VAL A 70 -12.62 0.40 -2.87
C VAL A 70 -12.56 -1.04 -3.35
N PRO A 71 -11.48 -1.79 -3.08
CA PRO A 71 -11.40 -3.18 -3.49
C PRO A 71 -12.45 -4.03 -2.77
N GLU A 72 -12.94 -5.08 -3.40
CA GLU A 72 -13.89 -6.01 -2.76
C GLU A 72 -13.24 -6.86 -1.68
N GLU A 73 -11.91 -7.00 -1.72
CA GLU A 73 -11.14 -7.82 -0.80
C GLU A 73 -11.18 -7.30 0.64
N LYS A 74 -11.32 -8.27 1.54
CA LYS A 74 -11.20 -8.10 2.99
C LYS A 74 -9.97 -8.85 3.47
N PHE A 75 -9.10 -8.17 4.21
CA PHE A 75 -7.88 -8.76 4.74
C PHE A 75 -8.07 -9.06 6.22
N TYR A 76 -8.31 -10.33 6.56
CA TYR A 76 -8.63 -10.70 7.94
C TYR A 76 -7.46 -10.45 8.89
N THR A 77 -7.72 -9.77 10.01
CA THR A 77 -6.67 -9.32 10.95
C THR A 77 -5.96 -10.45 11.69
N ARG A 78 -6.50 -11.68 11.64
CA ARG A 78 -5.82 -12.88 12.14
C ARG A 78 -4.56 -13.23 11.34
N HIS A 79 -4.47 -12.75 10.09
CA HIS A 79 -3.30 -12.86 9.24
C HIS A 79 -2.51 -11.55 9.24
N ARG A 80 -1.19 -11.67 9.14
CA ARG A 80 -0.33 -10.49 8.99
C ARG A 80 -0.68 -9.81 7.67
N THR A 81 -1.03 -8.53 7.76
CA THR A 81 -1.42 -7.72 6.61
C THR A 81 -0.64 -6.41 6.64
N TYR A 82 -0.11 -6.02 5.48
CA TYR A 82 0.50 -4.71 5.26
C TYR A 82 -0.11 -4.10 4.00
N ILE A 83 -0.54 -2.84 4.10
CA ILE A 83 -1.11 -2.06 3.01
C ILE A 83 -0.33 -0.76 2.98
N MET A 84 0.27 -0.38 1.85
CA MET A 84 1.10 0.83 1.73
C MET A 84 1.11 1.36 0.31
N TRP A 85 1.51 2.61 0.14
CA TRP A 85 1.93 3.10 -1.16
C TRP A 85 3.25 2.47 -1.59
N ASP A 86 3.48 2.43 -2.90
CA ASP A 86 4.81 2.22 -3.48
C ASP A 86 5.79 3.34 -3.06
N ASP A 87 7.08 3.06 -3.19
CA ASP A 87 8.12 4.01 -2.84
C ASP A 87 8.20 5.19 -3.83
N GLU A 88 7.88 4.95 -5.11
CA GLU A 88 8.07 5.94 -6.19
C GLU A 88 6.78 6.24 -6.97
N GLU A 89 5.86 5.29 -7.05
CA GLU A 89 4.68 5.41 -7.91
C GLU A 89 3.36 5.45 -7.13
N ASP A 90 2.29 5.95 -7.77
CA ASP A 90 0.94 5.91 -7.19
C ASP A 90 0.33 4.50 -7.33
N ARG A 91 0.99 3.51 -6.72
CA ARG A 91 0.52 2.12 -6.65
C ARG A 91 0.31 1.74 -5.19
N VAL A 92 -0.78 1.04 -4.88
CA VAL A 92 -1.04 0.54 -3.52
C VAL A 92 -0.61 -0.91 -3.45
N TRP A 93 0.41 -1.21 -2.65
CA TRP A 93 0.86 -2.56 -2.36
C TRP A 93 0.13 -3.16 -1.19
N VAL A 94 -0.19 -4.45 -1.31
CA VAL A 94 -0.74 -5.25 -0.22
C VAL A 94 0.02 -6.56 -0.10
N TYR A 95 0.45 -6.84 1.12
CA TYR A 95 0.77 -8.19 1.58
C TYR A 95 -0.35 -8.63 2.53
N SER A 96 -0.89 -9.81 2.31
CA SER A 96 -1.76 -10.49 3.28
C SER A 96 -1.34 -11.95 3.36
N GLY A 97 -1.18 -12.46 4.58
CA GLY A 97 -0.73 -13.83 4.83
C GLY A 97 -1.69 -14.92 4.33
N ASP A 98 -2.94 -14.57 3.99
CA ASP A 98 -3.96 -15.49 3.46
C ASP A 98 -4.30 -15.26 1.98
N VAL A 99 -4.19 -14.03 1.47
CA VAL A 99 -4.53 -13.68 0.08
C VAL A 99 -3.29 -13.63 -0.82
N GLY A 100 -2.13 -13.24 -0.28
CA GLY A 100 -0.86 -13.14 -1.01
C GLY A 100 -0.36 -11.70 -1.19
N ILE A 101 0.42 -11.49 -2.26
CA ILE A 101 1.07 -10.21 -2.58
C ILE A 101 0.57 -9.68 -3.92
N PHE A 102 0.10 -8.45 -3.94
CA PHE A 102 -0.44 -7.79 -5.13
C PHE A 102 -0.37 -6.29 -4.95
N PHE A 103 -0.61 -5.56 -6.04
CA PHE A 103 -0.74 -4.11 -6.01
C PHE A 103 -1.90 -3.64 -6.87
N TRP A 104 -2.38 -2.44 -6.61
CA TRP A 104 -3.28 -1.72 -7.50
C TRP A 104 -2.57 -0.52 -8.10
N ASP A 105 -2.73 -0.31 -9.39
CA ASP A 105 -2.23 0.84 -10.13
C ASP A 105 -3.32 1.42 -11.04
N MET A 106 -3.16 2.69 -11.42
CA MET A 106 -4.03 3.31 -12.40
C MET A 106 -3.64 2.82 -13.80
N ALA A 107 -4.46 1.94 -14.38
CA ALA A 107 -4.25 1.47 -15.74
C ALA A 107 -4.41 2.61 -16.75
N ALA A 108 -3.92 2.38 -17.98
CA ALA A 108 -4.06 3.34 -19.08
C ALA A 108 -5.53 3.66 -19.42
N SER A 109 -6.47 2.82 -19.00
CA SER A 109 -7.92 3.02 -19.07
C SER A 109 -8.43 4.12 -18.13
N GLY A 110 -7.61 4.62 -17.20
CA GLY A 110 -8.00 5.53 -16.14
C GLY A 110 -8.81 4.84 -15.03
N GLN A 111 -8.69 3.52 -14.90
CA GLN A 111 -9.28 2.74 -13.82
C GLN A 111 -8.18 2.10 -12.97
N TRP A 112 -8.45 1.95 -11.67
CA TRP A 112 -7.56 1.18 -10.81
C TRP A 112 -7.71 -0.31 -11.09
N GLU A 113 -6.61 -0.98 -11.41
CA GLU A 113 -6.58 -2.40 -11.72
C GLU A 113 -5.69 -3.16 -10.75
N LYS A 114 -6.11 -4.37 -10.36
CA LYS A 114 -5.34 -5.24 -9.47
C LYS A 114 -4.33 -6.04 -10.28
N GLN A 115 -3.06 -5.97 -9.92
CA GLN A 115 -1.98 -6.77 -10.47
C GLN A 115 -1.48 -7.78 -9.44
N ILE A 116 -1.42 -9.05 -9.83
CA ILE A 116 -0.89 -10.12 -8.96
C ILE A 116 0.63 -10.13 -9.09
N CYS A 117 1.33 -10.04 -7.96
CA CYS A 117 2.77 -10.25 -7.94
C CYS A 117 3.03 -11.74 -7.74
N ILE A 118 3.54 -12.41 -8.77
CA ILE A 118 4.04 -13.79 -8.64
C ILE A 118 5.54 -13.70 -8.38
N PRO A 119 6.03 -14.03 -7.17
CA PRO A 119 7.46 -14.09 -6.90
C PRO A 119 8.05 -15.32 -7.58
N ARG A 120 8.33 -15.20 -8.88
CA ARG A 120 9.21 -16.10 -9.63
C ARG A 120 10.16 -15.27 -10.45
N GLY A 121 11.43 -15.28 -10.06
CA GLY A 121 12.59 -15.03 -10.91
C GLY A 121 12.62 -13.70 -11.67
N GLU A 122 13.49 -12.80 -11.19
CA GLU A 122 14.10 -11.66 -11.90
C GLU A 122 13.43 -10.26 -11.83
N ASN A 123 12.15 -10.08 -11.52
CA ASN A 123 11.56 -8.73 -11.44
C ASN A 123 10.76 -8.45 -10.16
N VAL A 124 11.44 -8.52 -9.02
CA VAL A 124 10.95 -7.98 -7.72
C VAL A 124 11.47 -6.56 -7.48
N ARG A 125 11.92 -5.89 -8.55
CA ARG A 125 12.47 -4.53 -8.48
C ARG A 125 11.46 -3.54 -7.92
N ASP A 126 10.19 -3.76 -8.20
CA ASP A 126 9.11 -2.81 -7.91
C ASP A 126 8.38 -3.08 -6.58
N VAL A 127 8.82 -4.07 -5.78
CA VAL A 127 8.23 -4.28 -4.44
C VAL A 127 8.79 -3.24 -3.47
N PRO A 128 7.95 -2.60 -2.62
CA PRO A 128 8.39 -1.65 -1.62
C PRO A 128 9.51 -2.19 -0.74
N ILE A 129 10.47 -1.33 -0.41
CA ILE A 129 11.62 -1.69 0.44
C ILE A 129 11.14 -2.36 1.72
N PHE A 130 10.14 -1.78 2.40
CA PHE A 130 9.57 -2.34 3.63
C PHE A 130 9.14 -3.82 3.46
N LEU A 131 8.42 -4.14 2.38
CA LEU A 131 7.99 -5.51 2.13
C LEU A 131 9.16 -6.44 1.80
N LYS A 132 10.16 -5.96 1.03
CA LYS A 132 11.40 -6.70 0.80
C LYS A 132 12.10 -7.03 2.11
N GLU A 133 12.13 -6.12 3.07
CA GLU A 133 12.77 -6.32 4.38
C GLU A 133 12.01 -7.27 5.30
N VAL A 134 10.70 -7.09 5.43
CA VAL A 134 9.87 -7.88 6.36
C VAL A 134 9.63 -9.30 5.86
N LEU A 135 9.67 -9.50 4.54
CA LEU A 135 9.42 -10.80 3.92
C LEU A 135 10.71 -11.50 3.46
N ARG A 136 11.91 -11.02 3.84
CA ARG A 136 13.21 -11.60 3.44
C ARG A 136 13.25 -13.13 3.59
N GLU A 137 12.71 -13.69 4.66
CA GLU A 137 12.68 -15.15 4.88
C GLU A 137 11.70 -15.88 3.96
N GLN A 138 10.56 -15.27 3.64
CA GLN A 138 9.57 -15.84 2.70
C GLN A 138 10.07 -15.74 1.25
N PHE A 139 10.90 -14.73 0.96
CA PHE A 139 11.56 -14.55 -0.33
C PHE A 139 12.80 -15.43 -0.52
N HIS A 140 13.49 -15.89 0.54
CA HIS A 140 14.68 -16.77 0.39
C HIS A 140 14.41 -18.06 -0.40
N SER A 141 13.18 -18.58 -0.38
CA SER A 141 12.76 -19.75 -1.18
C SER A 141 12.58 -19.45 -2.69
N CYS A 142 12.63 -18.19 -3.11
CA CYS A 142 12.33 -17.75 -4.47
C CYS A 142 13.52 -17.06 -5.17
N PHE A 143 14.65 -16.87 -4.49
CA PHE A 143 15.80 -16.09 -5.01
C PHE A 143 17.14 -16.80 -5.00
N TYR A 144 17.26 -17.98 -4.40
CA TYR A 144 18.48 -18.78 -4.45
C TYR A 144 18.14 -20.23 -4.79
N ASP A 145 18.41 -20.60 -6.05
CA ASP A 145 18.99 -21.89 -6.43
C ASP A 145 20.39 -21.60 -6.99
#